data_AF-A0A1D7UWU3-F1
#
_entry.id   AF-A0A1D7UWU3-F1
#
_cell.length_a   1.000
_cell.length_b   1.000
_cell.length_c   1.000
_cell.angle_alpha   90.00
_cell.angle_beta   90.00
_cell.angle_gamma   90.00
#
_symmetry.space_group_name_H-M   'P 1'
#
loop_
_entity.id
_entity.type
_entity.pdbx_description
1 polymer ?
#
loop_
_entity_poly.entity_id
_entity_poly.type
_entity_poly.pdbx_seq_one_letter_code
_entity_poly.pdbx_strand_id
1 'polypeptide(L)'
;MNLKEFLSSVPSEEYHSVFRNALPYLVEEGYFDAIVGGSFESFHKKIFTLGSYPRGIGIGIALMAQTNVAGRILKFVSEGFANETETNKLPGREKTISIVKALLQGVGTGKDIISMGVSESGWKGRISNITSSYKIEGDRIVLDLTKSFLTNGANCSGFLVVAKSPNETYDVIYLPLETPGLEVELFDLEYAKEATHCRLKGEGLSFPLENLVFLNYQGYAPEIHLSEMLSASALFCGYVDLILRTLLREKRDNVDPRIAGKILDIQELLYSKILEISRKKDNDPNFRMEEVHPYGYETSLDLIYSWFTDCVSSVELTKLFPDINLFYSIHPGKTPIYQKNILKKIRALR
;
A
#
# COMPACT_ATOMS: atom_id res chain seq x y z
N MET A 1 22.66 -14.19 -6.25
CA MET A 1 21.37 -14.20 -6.97
C MET A 1 20.70 -12.88 -6.67
N ASN A 2 20.30 -12.10 -7.68
CA ASN A 2 19.55 -10.85 -7.47
C ASN A 2 18.03 -11.11 -7.38
N LEU A 3 17.24 -10.08 -7.07
CA LEU A 3 15.79 -10.21 -6.92
C LEU A 3 15.11 -10.75 -8.18
N LYS A 4 15.51 -10.28 -9.36
CA LYS A 4 14.92 -10.70 -10.63
C LYS A 4 15.15 -12.19 -10.89
N GLU A 5 16.37 -12.66 -10.65
CA GLU A 5 16.76 -14.07 -10.77
C GLU A 5 15.98 -14.93 -9.77
N PHE A 6 15.85 -14.47 -8.52
CA PHE A 6 15.04 -15.14 -7.51
C PHE A 6 13.59 -15.29 -7.98
N LEU A 7 12.92 -14.19 -8.35
CA LEU A 7 11.50 -14.20 -8.75
C LEU A 7 11.25 -15.05 -10.01
N SER A 8 12.24 -15.12 -10.90
CA SER A 8 12.20 -15.96 -12.10
C SER A 8 12.36 -17.45 -11.79
N SER A 9 13.01 -17.79 -10.68
CA SER A 9 13.25 -19.18 -10.25
C SER A 9 12.06 -19.82 -9.52
N VAL A 10 11.11 -19.03 -9.02
CA VAL A 10 9.97 -19.51 -8.24
C VAL A 10 8.93 -20.20 -9.13
N PRO A 11 8.53 -21.46 -8.84
CA PRO A 11 7.50 -22.19 -9.59
C PRO A 11 6.14 -21.48 -9.60
N SER A 12 5.44 -21.45 -10.74
CA SER A 12 4.21 -20.66 -10.97
C SER A 12 3.12 -20.81 -9.91
N GLU A 13 3.01 -22.00 -9.34
CA GLU A 13 2.06 -22.43 -8.33
C GLU A 13 2.40 -21.96 -6.91
N GLU A 14 3.66 -21.60 -6.66
CA GLU A 14 4.11 -21.04 -5.40
C GLU A 14 3.97 -19.51 -5.43
N TYR A 15 3.13 -18.98 -4.55
CA TYR A 15 2.91 -17.52 -4.41
C TYR A 15 2.84 -17.07 -2.95
N HIS A 16 2.27 -17.90 -2.06
CA HIS A 16 2.05 -17.56 -0.65
C HIS A 16 3.32 -17.14 0.11
N SER A 17 4.42 -17.84 -0.09
CA SER A 17 5.71 -17.62 0.60
C SER A 17 6.61 -16.61 -0.11
N VAL A 18 6.27 -16.18 -1.34
CA VAL A 18 7.22 -15.52 -2.25
C VAL A 18 7.66 -14.17 -1.72
N PHE A 19 6.73 -13.35 -1.21
CA PHE A 19 7.10 -12.06 -0.63
C PHE A 19 8.04 -12.21 0.58
N ARG A 20 7.75 -13.17 1.47
CA ARG A 20 8.60 -13.49 2.64
C ARG A 20 10.00 -13.92 2.21
N ASN A 21 10.08 -14.81 1.22
CA ASN A 21 11.33 -15.34 0.70
C ASN A 21 12.11 -14.30 -0.13
N ALA A 22 11.43 -13.29 -0.68
CA ALA A 22 12.06 -12.18 -1.41
C ALA A 22 12.74 -11.16 -0.48
N LEU A 23 12.40 -11.10 0.81
CA LEU A 23 12.86 -10.06 1.74
C LEU A 23 14.39 -9.85 1.76
N PRO A 24 15.24 -10.89 1.77
CA PRO A 24 16.69 -10.68 1.76
C PRO A 24 17.18 -9.91 0.52
N TYR A 25 16.65 -10.24 -0.67
CA TYR A 25 17.00 -9.57 -1.92
C TYR A 25 16.43 -8.15 -1.97
N LEU A 26 15.21 -7.95 -1.45
CA LEU A 26 14.58 -6.64 -1.34
C LEU A 26 15.37 -5.70 -0.42
N VAL A 27 15.90 -6.23 0.69
CA VAL A 27 16.78 -5.49 1.60
C VAL A 27 18.12 -5.16 0.93
N GLU A 28 18.76 -6.15 0.29
CA GLU A 28 20.05 -5.95 -0.41
C GLU A 28 19.93 -4.90 -1.52
N GLU A 29 18.83 -4.90 -2.28
CA GLU A 29 18.56 -3.90 -3.32
C GLU A 29 17.99 -2.58 -2.77
N GLY A 30 17.77 -2.47 -1.45
CA GLY A 30 17.35 -1.24 -0.75
C GLY A 30 15.89 -0.82 -1.02
N TYR A 31 14.97 -1.76 -1.19
CA TYR A 31 13.55 -1.44 -1.35
C TYR A 31 12.91 -0.85 -0.08
N PHE A 32 13.50 -1.11 1.09
CA PHE A 32 13.02 -0.57 2.37
C PHE A 32 13.68 0.76 2.78
N ASP A 33 14.61 1.28 1.98
CA ASP A 33 15.36 2.50 2.32
C ASP A 33 14.45 3.68 2.67
N ALA A 34 13.35 3.86 1.93
CA ALA A 34 12.42 4.99 2.11
C ALA A 34 11.81 5.10 3.53
N ILE A 35 11.62 3.96 4.23
CA ILE A 35 11.10 3.97 5.60
C ILE A 35 12.19 4.08 6.67
N VAL A 36 13.46 3.81 6.34
CA VAL A 36 14.60 3.92 7.26
C VAL A 36 15.48 5.16 7.03
N GLY A 37 15.06 6.09 6.18
CA GLY A 37 15.71 7.39 5.99
C GLY A 37 16.22 7.68 4.58
N GLY A 38 15.98 6.78 3.63
CA GLY A 38 16.29 6.96 2.21
C GLY A 38 15.24 7.76 1.44
N SER A 39 15.47 7.86 0.12
CA SER A 39 14.69 8.68 -0.81
C SER A 39 13.47 7.95 -1.36
N PHE A 40 12.34 8.64 -1.39
CA PHE A 40 11.09 8.22 -2.00
C PHE A 40 11.19 8.19 -3.54
N GLU A 41 11.94 9.12 -4.14
CA GLU A 41 12.25 9.06 -5.58
C GLU A 41 13.02 7.78 -5.93
N SER A 42 14.02 7.43 -5.13
CA SER A 42 14.82 6.21 -5.33
C SER A 42 13.96 4.96 -5.18
N PHE A 43 13.07 4.93 -4.19
CA PHE A 43 12.07 3.87 -4.04
C PHE A 43 11.18 3.74 -5.28
N HIS A 44 10.63 4.84 -5.81
CA HIS A 44 9.78 4.77 -7.01
C HIS A 44 10.52 4.38 -8.28
N LYS A 45 11.82 4.67 -8.40
CA LYS A 45 12.66 4.11 -9.48
C LYS A 45 12.73 2.59 -9.39
N LYS A 46 12.98 2.05 -8.20
CA LYS A 46 13.02 0.60 -7.96
C LYS A 46 11.65 -0.08 -8.16
N ILE A 47 10.56 0.57 -7.71
CA ILE A 47 9.19 0.08 -7.90
C ILE A 47 8.79 0.06 -9.37
N PHE A 48 9.18 1.09 -10.16
CA PHE A 48 8.99 1.07 -11.61
C PHE A 48 9.72 -0.13 -12.24
N THR A 49 11.00 -0.34 -11.93
CA THR A 49 11.73 -1.50 -12.46
C THR A 49 11.09 -2.82 -12.05
N LEU A 50 10.64 -2.93 -10.80
CA LEU A 50 9.98 -4.13 -10.27
C LEU A 50 8.72 -4.49 -11.06
N GLY A 51 7.95 -3.52 -11.54
CA GLY A 51 6.76 -3.78 -12.36
C GLY A 51 7.02 -4.60 -13.63
N SER A 52 8.27 -4.62 -14.10
CA SER A 52 8.68 -5.41 -15.27
C SER A 52 9.20 -6.82 -14.94
N TYR A 53 9.33 -7.17 -13.66
CA TYR A 53 9.84 -8.48 -13.24
C TYR A 53 8.72 -9.53 -13.22
N PRO A 54 9.05 -10.83 -13.38
CA PRO A 54 8.10 -11.90 -13.07
C PRO A 54 7.58 -11.73 -11.65
N ARG A 55 6.27 -11.81 -11.45
CA ARG A 55 5.62 -11.60 -10.13
C ARG A 55 5.85 -10.21 -9.53
N GLY A 56 6.39 -9.29 -10.33
CA GLY A 56 6.75 -7.95 -9.90
C GLY A 56 5.57 -7.16 -9.37
N ILE A 57 4.38 -7.37 -9.94
CA ILE A 57 3.15 -6.74 -9.47
C ILE A 57 2.81 -7.20 -8.04
N GLY A 58 2.72 -8.50 -7.78
CA GLY A 58 2.42 -9.03 -6.44
C GLY A 58 3.42 -8.55 -5.38
N ILE A 59 4.73 -8.62 -5.68
CA ILE A 59 5.78 -8.09 -4.78
C ILE A 59 5.66 -6.58 -4.60
N GLY A 60 5.34 -5.84 -5.66
CA GLY A 60 5.12 -4.41 -5.62
C GLY A 60 3.95 -4.03 -4.71
N ILE A 61 2.79 -4.69 -4.85
CA ILE A 61 1.64 -4.48 -3.96
C ILE A 61 2.03 -4.73 -2.49
N ALA A 62 2.70 -5.85 -2.22
CA ALA A 62 3.17 -6.21 -0.88
C ALA A 62 4.12 -5.14 -0.29
N LEU A 63 5.09 -4.67 -1.08
CA LEU A 63 6.03 -3.62 -0.68
C LEU A 63 5.36 -2.29 -0.40
N MET A 64 4.36 -1.90 -1.20
CA MET A 64 3.66 -0.63 -1.02
C MET A 64 2.84 -0.62 0.26
N ALA A 65 2.14 -1.71 0.56
CA ALA A 65 1.45 -1.89 1.84
C ALA A 65 2.45 -1.83 3.02
N GLN A 66 3.59 -2.50 2.89
CA GLN A 66 4.62 -2.51 3.91
C GLN A 66 5.29 -1.13 4.12
N THR A 67 5.52 -0.37 3.04
CA THR A 67 6.33 0.87 3.05
C THR A 67 5.47 2.10 3.27
N ASN A 68 4.41 2.26 2.47
CA ASN A 68 3.59 3.48 2.46
C ASN A 68 2.50 3.49 3.52
N VAL A 69 2.02 2.31 3.91
CA VAL A 69 0.87 2.17 4.81
C VAL A 69 1.37 1.83 6.22
N ALA A 70 1.82 0.59 6.46
CA ALA A 70 2.32 0.19 7.77
C ALA A 70 3.61 0.94 8.13
N GLY A 71 4.61 0.93 7.24
CA GLY A 71 5.92 1.53 7.46
C GLY A 71 5.87 3.03 7.71
N ARG A 72 4.90 3.75 7.13
CA ARG A 72 4.72 5.18 7.37
C ARG A 72 4.26 5.48 8.79
N ILE A 73 3.31 4.70 9.32
CA ILE A 73 2.89 4.80 10.73
C ILE A 73 4.05 4.47 11.65
N LEU A 74 4.78 3.38 11.38
CA LEU A 74 5.93 2.99 12.18
C LEU A 74 7.01 4.09 12.19
N LYS A 75 7.33 4.67 11.03
CA LYS A 75 8.29 5.77 10.91
C LYS A 75 7.88 6.98 11.74
N PHE A 76 6.64 7.45 11.58
CA PHE A 76 6.10 8.57 12.35
C PHE A 76 6.27 8.39 13.87
N VAL A 77 5.79 7.26 14.39
CA VAL A 77 5.85 7.02 15.83
C VAL A 77 7.29 6.83 16.31
N SER A 78 8.16 6.20 15.50
CA SER A 78 9.57 6.01 15.83
C SER A 78 10.34 7.34 15.97
N GLU A 79 9.93 8.36 15.21
CA GLU A 79 10.45 9.74 15.27
C GLU A 79 9.80 10.56 16.40
N GLY A 80 8.95 9.94 17.21
CA GLY A 80 8.25 10.55 18.34
C GLY A 80 6.93 11.23 17.96
N PHE A 81 6.51 11.12 16.69
CA PHE A 81 5.26 11.68 16.20
C PHE A 81 4.13 10.64 16.29
N ALA A 82 3.28 10.76 17.32
CA ALA A 82 2.10 9.92 17.53
C ALA A 82 0.77 10.67 17.38
N ASN A 83 0.81 11.88 16.81
CA ASN A 83 -0.34 12.77 16.59
C ASN A 83 -1.10 13.12 17.89
N GLU A 84 -0.34 13.37 18.96
CA GLU A 84 -0.85 13.77 20.26
C GLU A 84 -1.32 15.23 20.28
N THR A 85 -2.30 15.54 21.10
CA THR A 85 -2.73 16.90 21.44
C THR A 85 -2.61 17.14 22.94
N GLU A 86 -2.86 18.36 23.40
CA GLU A 86 -2.90 18.66 24.85
C GLU A 86 -3.89 17.76 25.61
N THR A 87 -5.00 17.41 24.95
CA THR A 87 -6.12 16.66 25.52
C THR A 87 -6.13 15.17 25.14
N ASN A 88 -5.32 14.75 24.17
CA ASN A 88 -5.23 13.35 23.73
C ASN A 88 -3.76 12.94 23.62
N LYS A 89 -3.26 12.28 24.67
CA LYS A 89 -1.86 11.85 24.79
C LYS A 89 -1.76 10.34 24.76
N LEU A 90 -0.66 9.85 24.19
CA LEU A 90 -0.40 8.42 24.10
C LEU A 90 0.02 7.89 25.48
N PRO A 91 -0.75 6.98 26.09
CA PRO A 91 -0.33 6.39 27.36
C PRO A 91 0.93 5.55 27.13
N GLY A 92 1.89 5.61 28.07
CA GLY A 92 3.11 4.81 27.95
C GLY A 92 3.99 5.18 26.75
N ARG A 93 3.90 6.41 26.24
CA ARG A 93 4.57 6.94 25.04
C ARG A 93 5.98 6.39 24.79
N GLU A 94 6.86 6.43 25.79
CA GLU A 94 8.25 5.96 25.63
C GLU A 94 8.34 4.45 25.31
N LYS A 95 7.51 3.65 25.98
CA LYS A 95 7.42 2.21 25.75
C LYS A 95 6.81 1.92 24.37
N THR A 96 5.78 2.66 23.98
CA THR A 96 5.19 2.57 22.64
C THR A 96 6.20 2.90 21.54
N ILE A 97 6.92 4.02 21.68
CA ILE A 97 7.97 4.40 20.72
C ILE A 97 9.05 3.32 20.65
N SER A 98 9.40 2.69 21.77
CA SER A 98 10.39 1.61 21.81
C SER A 98 9.91 0.35 21.06
N ILE A 99 8.64 -0.05 21.25
CA ILE A 99 8.03 -1.16 20.50
C ILE A 99 8.03 -0.85 19.01
N VAL A 100 7.58 0.35 18.62
CA VAL A 100 7.47 0.73 17.22
C VAL A 100 8.85 0.85 16.55
N LYS A 101 9.87 1.35 17.25
CA LYS A 101 11.26 1.33 16.76
C LYS A 101 11.76 -0.07 16.46
N ALA A 102 11.48 -1.03 17.35
CA ALA A 102 11.86 -2.43 17.13
C ALA A 102 11.15 -3.02 15.90
N LEU A 103 9.84 -2.74 15.73
CA LEU A 103 9.08 -3.16 14.55
C LEU A 103 9.63 -2.53 13.27
N LEU A 104 9.91 -1.21 13.27
CA LEU A 104 10.47 -0.51 12.10
C LEU A 104 11.83 -1.09 11.71
N GLN A 105 12.70 -1.37 12.69
CA GLN A 105 13.99 -2.02 12.45
C GLN A 105 13.80 -3.44 11.88
N GLY A 106 12.85 -4.20 12.41
CA GLY A 106 12.49 -5.52 11.91
C GLY A 106 12.05 -5.48 10.44
N VAL A 107 11.22 -4.51 10.07
CA VAL A 107 10.80 -4.30 8.68
C VAL A 107 11.98 -3.89 7.80
N GLY A 108 12.77 -2.91 8.22
CA GLY A 108 13.92 -2.41 7.46
C GLY A 108 15.00 -3.47 7.21
N THR A 109 15.11 -4.47 8.08
CA THR A 109 16.04 -5.60 7.93
C THR A 109 15.41 -6.83 7.25
N GLY A 110 14.14 -6.76 6.85
CA GLY A 110 13.43 -7.90 6.28
C GLY A 110 13.15 -9.04 7.26
N LYS A 111 13.33 -8.80 8.57
CA LYS A 111 13.00 -9.77 9.62
C LYS A 111 11.49 -9.86 9.84
N ASP A 112 10.82 -8.71 9.82
CA ASP A 112 9.41 -8.57 10.15
C ASP A 112 8.59 -8.06 8.96
N ILE A 113 7.36 -8.57 8.87
CA ILE A 113 6.33 -8.06 7.96
C ILE A 113 5.20 -7.54 8.86
N ILE A 114 4.69 -6.35 8.57
CA ILE A 114 3.62 -5.73 9.38
C ILE A 114 2.45 -5.44 8.47
N SER A 115 1.32 -6.06 8.79
CA SER A 115 0.10 -5.88 8.02
C SER A 115 -0.77 -4.80 8.64
N MET A 116 -1.46 -4.00 7.82
CA MET A 116 -2.32 -2.92 8.30
C MET A 116 -3.78 -3.14 7.91
N GLY A 117 -4.66 -3.13 8.91
CA GLY A 117 -6.10 -3.32 8.77
C GLY A 117 -6.90 -2.04 8.99
N VAL A 118 -7.36 -1.45 7.88
CA VAL A 118 -8.30 -0.32 7.89
C VAL A 118 -9.69 -0.78 7.47
N SER A 119 -9.77 -1.49 6.34
CA SER A 119 -11.00 -1.89 5.65
C SER A 119 -11.87 -2.86 6.45
N GLU A 120 -13.18 -2.66 6.36
CA GLU A 120 -14.21 -3.52 6.94
C GLU A 120 -15.32 -3.81 5.92
N SER A 121 -16.13 -4.84 6.18
CA SER A 121 -17.33 -5.08 5.38
C SER A 121 -18.25 -3.86 5.45
N GLY A 122 -18.63 -3.32 4.30
CA GLY A 122 -19.50 -2.13 4.23
C GLY A 122 -18.84 -0.77 4.45
N TRP A 123 -17.50 -0.69 4.64
CA TRP A 123 -16.84 0.59 4.94
C TRP A 123 -16.90 1.61 3.77
N LYS A 124 -17.02 1.14 2.53
CA LYS A 124 -17.19 1.96 1.30
C LYS A 124 -16.15 3.09 1.17
N GLY A 125 -14.92 2.87 1.64
CA GLY A 125 -13.85 3.88 1.60
C GLY A 125 -14.08 5.08 2.53
N ARG A 126 -14.94 4.96 3.55
CA ARG A 126 -15.19 6.00 4.55
C ARG A 126 -14.82 5.51 5.93
N ILE A 127 -13.87 6.20 6.56
CA ILE A 127 -13.43 5.84 7.91
C ILE A 127 -14.57 5.94 8.94
N SER A 128 -15.55 6.83 8.72
CA SER A 128 -16.75 6.97 9.55
C SER A 128 -17.59 5.69 9.66
N ASN A 129 -17.41 4.75 8.74
CA ASN A 129 -18.16 3.50 8.69
C ASN A 129 -17.44 2.34 9.38
N ILE A 130 -16.24 2.57 9.94
CA ILE A 130 -15.52 1.59 10.75
C ILE A 130 -16.30 1.34 12.05
N THR A 131 -16.53 0.07 12.36
CA THR A 131 -17.22 -0.41 13.57
C THR A 131 -16.27 -1.04 14.58
N SER A 132 -15.07 -1.48 14.18
CA SER A 132 -14.03 -1.89 15.14
C SER A 132 -13.80 -0.75 16.13
N SER A 133 -13.80 -1.04 17.42
CA SER A 133 -13.74 -0.02 18.47
C SER A 133 -13.03 -0.55 19.70
N TYR A 134 -12.52 0.36 20.52
CA TYR A 134 -11.93 -0.03 21.80
C TYR A 134 -12.39 0.88 22.93
N LYS A 135 -12.27 0.35 24.14
CA LYS A 135 -12.40 1.08 25.40
C LYS A 135 -11.15 0.91 26.25
N ILE A 136 -10.99 1.80 27.21
CA ILE A 136 -9.95 1.69 28.24
C ILE A 136 -10.61 1.18 29.52
N GLU A 137 -10.13 0.04 30.02
CA GLU A 137 -10.55 -0.55 31.29
C GLU A 137 -9.32 -0.67 32.20
N GLY A 138 -9.20 0.25 33.17
CA GLY A 138 -8.01 0.35 34.00
C GLY A 138 -6.77 0.70 33.18
N ASP A 139 -5.76 -0.16 33.21
CA ASP A 139 -4.50 -0.04 32.48
C ASP A 139 -4.47 -0.88 31.18
N ARG A 140 -5.65 -1.21 30.63
CA ARG A 140 -5.79 -2.06 29.45
C ARG A 140 -6.69 -1.46 28.39
N ILE A 141 -6.34 -1.76 27.14
CA ILE A 141 -7.20 -1.60 25.96
C ILE A 141 -8.04 -2.87 25.85
N VAL A 142 -9.35 -2.71 25.69
CA VAL A 142 -10.26 -3.80 25.32
C VAL A 142 -10.82 -3.50 23.95
N LEU A 143 -10.46 -4.32 22.97
CA LEU A 143 -10.69 -4.11 21.54
C LEU A 143 -11.66 -5.15 20.98
N ASP A 144 -12.71 -4.65 20.32
CA ASP A 144 -13.57 -5.43 19.43
C ASP A 144 -13.20 -5.08 17.98
N LEU A 145 -12.86 -6.08 17.18
CA LEU A 145 -12.37 -5.86 15.82
C LEU A 145 -13.02 -6.76 14.78
N THR A 146 -13.26 -6.18 13.62
CA THR A 146 -13.61 -6.87 12.39
C THR A 146 -12.89 -6.18 11.24
N LYS A 147 -12.03 -6.88 10.52
CA LYS A 147 -11.27 -6.34 9.39
C LYS A 147 -11.37 -7.29 8.21
N SER A 148 -11.63 -6.75 7.02
CA SER A 148 -12.01 -7.54 5.85
C SER A 148 -10.91 -7.72 4.82
N PHE A 149 -9.85 -6.91 4.88
CA PHE A 149 -8.81 -6.91 3.87
C PHE A 149 -7.50 -6.35 4.44
N LEU A 150 -6.56 -7.25 4.72
CA LEU A 150 -5.22 -6.93 5.21
C LEU A 150 -4.17 -7.54 4.28
N THR A 151 -3.47 -6.70 3.52
CA THR A 151 -2.35 -7.13 2.67
C THR A 151 -1.15 -7.52 3.52
N ASN A 152 -0.41 -8.54 3.06
CA ASN A 152 0.67 -9.24 3.74
C ASN A 152 0.26 -10.09 4.95
N GLY A 153 -1.05 -10.33 5.13
CA GLY A 153 -1.59 -10.98 6.32
C GLY A 153 -1.07 -12.40 6.60
N ALA A 154 -0.81 -13.20 5.56
CA ALA A 154 -0.42 -14.61 5.74
C ALA A 154 0.99 -14.81 6.31
N ASN A 155 1.89 -13.84 6.12
CA ASN A 155 3.30 -13.95 6.51
C ASN A 155 3.74 -12.86 7.50
N CYS A 156 2.80 -12.13 8.09
CA CYS A 156 3.11 -11.02 8.97
C CYS A 156 3.58 -11.48 10.37
N SER A 157 4.41 -10.66 11.01
CA SER A 157 4.79 -10.79 12.43
C SER A 157 3.75 -10.17 13.37
N GLY A 158 2.81 -9.39 12.83
CA GLY A 158 1.78 -8.70 13.59
C GLY A 158 1.01 -7.69 12.76
N PHE A 159 0.03 -7.08 13.39
CA PHE A 159 -0.96 -6.22 12.75
C PHE A 159 -0.97 -4.81 13.36
N LEU A 160 -1.17 -3.81 12.53
CA LEU A 160 -1.64 -2.49 12.90
C LEU A 160 -3.10 -2.38 12.51
N VAL A 161 -4.02 -2.15 13.44
CA VAL A 161 -5.46 -2.03 13.13
C VAL A 161 -5.98 -0.67 13.50
N VAL A 162 -6.81 -0.10 12.64
CA VAL A 162 -7.52 1.16 12.92
C VAL A 162 -8.82 0.84 13.65
N ALA A 163 -9.02 1.44 14.82
CA ALA A 163 -10.23 1.26 15.61
C ALA A 163 -10.77 2.61 16.10
N LYS A 164 -12.09 2.68 16.24
CA LYS A 164 -12.78 3.84 16.80
C LYS A 164 -12.45 3.98 18.28
N SER A 165 -12.01 5.16 18.68
CA SER A 165 -11.65 5.50 20.06
C SER A 165 -12.88 5.94 20.88
N PRO A 166 -12.78 5.95 22.21
CA PRO A 166 -13.80 6.53 23.10
C PRO A 166 -14.06 8.03 22.85
N ASN A 167 -13.12 8.73 22.22
CA ASN A 167 -13.20 10.15 21.88
C ASN A 167 -13.75 10.37 20.46
N GLU A 168 -14.35 9.35 19.83
CA GLU A 168 -14.91 9.40 18.48
C GLU A 168 -13.86 9.75 17.40
N THR A 169 -12.57 9.46 17.67
CA THR A 169 -11.49 9.45 16.68
C THR A 169 -11.22 8.03 16.20
N TYR A 170 -10.31 7.88 15.24
CA TYR A 170 -9.83 6.58 14.77
C TYR A 170 -8.36 6.47 15.06
N ASP A 171 -7.99 5.54 15.92
CA ASP A 171 -6.62 5.38 16.40
C ASP A 171 -6.07 4.03 15.92
N VAL A 172 -4.75 3.87 15.94
CA VAL A 172 -4.06 2.64 15.49
C VAL A 172 -3.59 1.87 16.71
N ILE A 173 -3.92 0.57 16.74
CA ILE A 173 -3.51 -0.36 17.77
C ILE A 173 -2.62 -1.44 17.15
N TYR A 174 -1.51 -1.78 17.80
CA TYR A 174 -0.66 -2.90 17.42
C TYR A 174 -1.11 -4.21 18.09
N LEU A 175 -1.22 -5.26 17.30
CA LEU A 175 -1.58 -6.62 17.73
C LEU A 175 -0.47 -7.58 17.31
N PRO A 176 0.16 -8.30 18.26
CA PRO A 176 0.98 -9.46 17.93
C PRO A 176 0.16 -10.54 17.20
N LEU A 177 0.79 -11.28 16.28
CA LEU A 177 0.11 -12.36 15.54
C LEU A 177 -0.56 -13.38 16.48
N GLU A 178 0.18 -13.83 17.48
CA GLU A 178 -0.24 -14.86 18.44
C GLU A 178 -1.13 -14.31 19.58
N THR A 179 -1.97 -13.32 19.28
CA THR A 179 -2.89 -12.75 20.27
C THR A 179 -4.00 -13.75 20.62
N PRO A 180 -4.19 -14.12 21.90
CA PRO A 180 -5.29 -15.00 22.28
C PRO A 180 -6.66 -14.44 21.89
N GLY A 181 -7.49 -15.25 21.23
CA GLY A 181 -8.82 -14.86 20.77
C GLY A 181 -8.87 -14.11 19.43
N LEU A 182 -7.72 -13.80 18.83
CA LEU A 182 -7.67 -13.23 17.48
C LEU A 182 -7.91 -14.34 16.43
N GLU A 183 -8.98 -14.21 15.66
CA GLU A 183 -9.26 -15.06 14.52
C GLU A 183 -8.61 -14.46 13.26
N VAL A 184 -7.79 -15.26 12.57
CA VAL A 184 -7.13 -14.88 11.31
C VAL A 184 -7.64 -15.81 10.20
N GLU A 185 -8.32 -15.26 9.20
CA GLU A 185 -8.80 -16.00 8.03
C GLU A 185 -8.02 -15.58 6.80
N LEU A 186 -7.24 -16.49 6.21
CA LEU A 186 -6.50 -16.23 4.97
C LEU A 186 -7.43 -16.35 3.75
N PHE A 187 -7.21 -15.50 2.75
CA PHE A 187 -7.89 -15.63 1.47
C PHE A 187 -7.00 -15.14 0.33
N ASP A 188 -7.28 -15.64 -0.87
CA ASP A 188 -6.50 -15.37 -2.07
C ASP A 188 -7.27 -14.49 -3.05
N LEU A 189 -6.51 -13.73 -3.85
CA LEU A 189 -7.00 -13.01 -5.00
C LEU A 189 -6.56 -13.71 -6.28
N GLU A 190 -7.24 -13.41 -7.38
CA GLU A 190 -6.86 -13.95 -8.70
C GLU A 190 -5.65 -13.24 -9.32
N TYR A 191 -5.32 -12.04 -8.81
CA TYR A 191 -4.24 -11.16 -9.23
C TYR A 191 -3.38 -10.75 -8.03
N ALA A 192 -2.15 -10.30 -8.27
CA ALA A 192 -1.15 -9.95 -7.26
C ALA A 192 -1.03 -11.01 -6.16
N LYS A 193 -0.98 -12.29 -6.54
CA LYS A 193 -1.10 -13.42 -5.61
C LYS A 193 -0.02 -13.44 -4.54
N GLU A 194 1.18 -12.93 -4.85
CA GLU A 194 2.29 -12.84 -3.90
C GLU A 194 2.03 -11.83 -2.76
N ALA A 195 1.14 -10.87 -2.97
CA ALA A 195 0.60 -10.04 -1.90
C ALA A 195 -0.51 -10.81 -1.20
N THR A 196 -0.14 -11.63 -0.21
CA THR A 196 -1.12 -12.43 0.55
C THR A 196 -2.11 -11.56 1.33
N HIS A 197 -3.30 -12.08 1.64
CA HIS A 197 -4.33 -11.34 2.38
C HIS A 197 -4.93 -12.13 3.54
N CYS A 198 -5.42 -11.41 4.55
CA CYS A 198 -6.25 -12.00 5.59
C CYS A 198 -7.41 -11.10 6.01
N ARG A 199 -8.36 -11.70 6.74
CA ARG A 199 -9.38 -11.04 7.55
C ARG A 199 -9.06 -11.26 9.00
N LEU A 200 -9.45 -10.31 9.84
CA LEU A 200 -9.32 -10.42 11.29
C LEU A 200 -10.67 -10.29 11.95
N LYS A 201 -10.89 -11.07 13.00
CA LYS A 201 -12.02 -10.91 13.92
C LYS A 201 -11.57 -11.16 15.35
N GLY A 202 -12.14 -10.42 16.30
CA GLY A 202 -11.88 -10.62 17.72
C GLY A 202 -12.86 -9.81 18.56
N GLU A 203 -13.19 -10.34 19.73
CA GLU A 203 -14.11 -9.73 20.68
C GLU A 203 -13.42 -9.69 22.05
N GLY A 204 -13.43 -8.52 22.70
CA GLY A 204 -12.84 -8.34 24.01
C GLY A 204 -11.33 -8.57 24.07
N LEU A 205 -10.59 -8.38 22.98
CA LEU A 205 -9.14 -8.59 22.96
C LEU A 205 -8.46 -7.57 23.87
N SER A 206 -7.61 -8.05 24.79
CA SER A 206 -7.09 -7.23 25.88
C SER A 206 -5.59 -6.99 25.79
N PHE A 207 -5.20 -5.72 25.65
CA PHE A 207 -3.81 -5.31 25.47
C PHE A 207 -3.35 -4.30 26.52
N PRO A 208 -2.05 -4.22 26.83
CA PRO A 208 -1.47 -3.09 27.53
C PRO A 208 -1.71 -1.76 26.78
N LEU A 209 -1.69 -0.63 27.49
CA LEU A 209 -1.93 0.68 26.86
C LEU A 209 -0.89 1.04 25.81
N GLU A 210 0.35 0.57 25.94
CA GLU A 210 1.43 0.83 24.97
C GLU A 210 1.19 0.22 23.58
N ASN A 211 0.18 -0.64 23.42
CA ASN A 211 -0.27 -1.14 22.13
C ASN A 211 -1.09 -0.11 21.35
N LEU A 212 -1.59 0.98 21.97
CA LEU A 212 -2.11 2.13 21.25
C LEU A 212 -0.91 2.89 20.68
N VAL A 213 -0.74 2.89 19.35
CA VAL A 213 0.50 3.36 18.71
C VAL A 213 0.40 4.71 18.03
N PHE A 214 -0.77 5.07 17.50
CA PHE A 214 -0.95 6.31 16.75
C PHE A 214 -2.36 6.84 16.94
N LEU A 215 -2.51 8.13 17.25
CA LEU A 215 -3.81 8.73 17.51
C LEU A 215 -4.35 9.43 16.26
N ASN A 216 -5.68 9.51 16.13
CA ASN A 216 -6.36 10.32 15.12
C ASN A 216 -5.82 10.08 13.68
N TYR A 217 -5.75 8.81 13.30
CA TYR A 217 -5.38 8.31 11.97
C TYR A 217 -6.18 8.99 10.84
N GLN A 218 -7.44 9.38 11.06
CA GLN A 218 -8.25 10.02 10.03
C GLN A 218 -7.62 11.29 9.43
N GLY A 219 -6.78 12.01 10.18
CA GLY A 219 -6.08 13.21 9.69
C GLY A 219 -4.94 12.91 8.71
N TYR A 220 -4.46 11.67 8.69
CA TYR A 220 -3.32 11.20 7.90
C TYR A 220 -3.72 10.16 6.84
N ALA A 221 -4.89 9.54 6.98
CA ALA A 221 -5.38 8.54 6.04
C ALA A 221 -5.35 9.00 4.56
N PRO A 222 -5.74 10.24 4.20
CA PRO A 222 -5.64 10.69 2.80
C PRO A 222 -4.19 10.73 2.29
N GLU A 223 -3.26 11.24 3.09
CA GLU A 223 -1.83 11.33 2.72
C GLU A 223 -1.20 9.94 2.56
N ILE A 224 -1.50 9.03 3.48
CA ILE A 224 -1.03 7.64 3.44
C ILE A 224 -1.54 6.94 2.18
N HIS A 225 -2.84 7.05 1.91
CA HIS A 225 -3.46 6.45 0.74
C HIS A 225 -2.92 7.04 -0.57
N LEU A 226 -2.78 8.36 -0.66
CA LEU A 226 -2.21 8.99 -1.87
C LEU A 226 -0.75 8.59 -2.11
N SER A 227 0.03 8.37 -1.04
CA SER A 227 1.39 7.86 -1.16
C SER A 227 1.42 6.43 -1.70
N GLU A 228 0.52 5.58 -1.21
CA GLU A 228 0.32 4.22 -1.72
C GLU A 228 -0.08 4.22 -3.20
N MET A 229 -1.01 5.09 -3.60
CA MET A 229 -1.45 5.23 -5.01
C MET A 229 -0.33 5.74 -5.92
N LEU A 230 0.53 6.62 -5.42
CA LEU A 230 1.69 7.10 -6.18
C LEU A 230 2.67 5.97 -6.49
N SER A 231 2.94 5.11 -5.50
CA SER A 231 3.77 3.92 -5.73
C SER A 231 3.09 2.92 -6.66
N ALA A 232 1.77 2.74 -6.54
CA ALA A 232 1.02 1.82 -7.41
C ALA A 232 1.08 2.29 -8.86
N SER A 233 0.98 3.61 -9.07
CA SER A 233 1.15 4.22 -10.39
C SER A 233 2.55 3.95 -10.95
N ALA A 234 3.61 4.04 -10.12
CA ALA A 234 4.98 3.76 -10.55
C ALA A 234 5.15 2.30 -10.97
N LEU A 235 4.60 1.38 -10.18
CA LEU A 235 4.61 -0.06 -10.42
C LEU A 235 3.91 -0.38 -11.75
N PHE A 236 2.73 0.21 -11.97
CA PHE A 236 1.97 0.01 -13.19
C PHE A 236 2.68 0.58 -14.41
N CYS A 237 3.36 1.73 -14.33
CA CYS A 237 4.19 2.22 -15.42
C CYS A 237 5.25 1.19 -15.85
N GLY A 238 5.88 0.50 -14.90
CA GLY A 238 6.82 -0.58 -15.20
C GLY A 238 6.17 -1.81 -15.85
N TYR A 239 4.97 -2.13 -15.41
CA TYR A 239 4.19 -3.24 -15.98
C TYR A 239 3.70 -2.94 -17.39
N VAL A 240 3.32 -1.69 -17.69
CA VAL A 240 3.00 -1.23 -19.04
C VAL A 240 4.17 -1.44 -19.99
N ASP A 241 5.40 -1.13 -19.57
CA ASP A 241 6.61 -1.39 -20.38
C ASP A 241 6.78 -2.89 -20.68
N LEU A 242 6.56 -3.76 -19.69
CA LEU A 242 6.59 -5.21 -19.89
C LEU A 242 5.53 -5.68 -20.89
N ILE A 243 4.28 -5.25 -20.73
CA ILE A 243 3.18 -5.63 -21.61
C ILE A 243 3.50 -5.19 -23.04
N LEU A 244 3.84 -3.91 -23.24
CA LEU A 244 4.09 -3.35 -24.56
C LEU A 244 5.25 -4.05 -25.26
N ARG A 245 6.39 -4.27 -24.57
CA ARG A 245 7.54 -5.00 -25.14
C ARG A 245 7.17 -6.41 -25.56
N THR A 246 6.36 -7.09 -24.75
CA THR A 246 5.92 -8.46 -25.04
C THR A 246 5.00 -8.49 -26.25
N LEU A 247 4.03 -7.57 -26.34
CA LEU A 247 3.14 -7.44 -27.50
C LEU A 247 3.93 -7.09 -28.78
N LEU A 248 4.88 -6.18 -28.72
CA LEU A 248 5.74 -5.83 -29.86
C LEU A 248 6.62 -7.01 -30.31
N ARG A 249 7.00 -7.91 -29.40
CA ARG A 249 7.81 -9.10 -29.69
C ARG A 249 6.98 -10.25 -30.25
N GLU A 250 5.83 -10.54 -29.63
CA GLU A 250 5.07 -11.78 -29.84
C GLU A 250 3.81 -11.56 -30.70
N LYS A 251 3.37 -10.31 -30.83
CA LYS A 251 2.12 -9.90 -31.51
C LYS A 251 2.36 -8.71 -32.42
N ARG A 252 3.57 -8.57 -32.97
CA ARG A 252 4.02 -7.40 -33.74
C ARG A 252 3.01 -6.95 -34.81
N ASP A 253 2.44 -7.90 -35.54
CA ASP A 253 1.51 -7.62 -36.65
C ASP A 253 0.18 -7.03 -36.18
N ASN A 254 -0.17 -7.20 -34.90
CA ASN A 254 -1.40 -6.69 -34.29
C ASN A 254 -1.20 -5.33 -33.60
N VAL A 255 0.04 -4.88 -33.42
CA VAL A 255 0.35 -3.63 -32.70
C VAL A 255 0.56 -2.50 -33.71
N ASP A 256 -0.39 -1.58 -33.82
CA ASP A 256 -0.19 -0.33 -34.56
C ASP A 256 0.93 0.49 -33.89
N PRO A 257 2.03 0.81 -34.60
CA PRO A 257 3.11 1.64 -34.06
C PRO A 257 2.65 2.98 -33.48
N ARG A 258 1.55 3.55 -33.98
CA ARG A 258 0.97 4.80 -33.47
C ARG A 258 0.33 4.60 -32.09
N ILE A 259 -0.30 3.44 -31.87
CA ILE A 259 -0.88 3.09 -30.57
C ILE A 259 0.24 2.81 -29.57
N ALA A 260 1.28 2.06 -29.98
CA ALA A 260 2.47 1.85 -29.16
C ALA A 260 3.14 3.17 -28.74
N GLY A 261 3.28 4.13 -29.66
CA GLY A 261 3.78 5.47 -29.36
C GLY A 261 2.94 6.21 -28.31
N LYS A 262 1.61 6.20 -28.44
CA LYS A 262 0.70 6.82 -27.46
C LYS A 262 0.84 6.21 -26.06
N ILE A 263 0.97 4.88 -25.98
CA ILE A 263 1.15 4.18 -24.70
C ILE A 263 2.45 4.63 -24.04
N LEU A 264 3.56 4.66 -24.79
CA LEU A 264 4.85 5.13 -24.29
C LEU A 264 4.78 6.59 -23.81
N ASP A 265 4.24 7.49 -24.63
CA ASP A 265 4.16 8.91 -24.30
C ASP A 265 3.39 9.17 -23.00
N ILE A 266 2.22 8.54 -22.83
CA ILE A 266 1.42 8.70 -21.60
C ILE A 266 2.06 8.02 -20.40
N GLN A 267 2.66 6.84 -20.58
CA GLN A 267 3.36 6.16 -19.50
C GLN A 267 4.57 6.97 -19.01
N GLU A 268 5.38 7.50 -19.92
CA GLU A 268 6.54 8.33 -19.61
C GLU A 268 6.13 9.65 -18.95
N LEU A 269 5.05 10.28 -19.43
CA LEU A 269 4.51 11.50 -18.83
C LEU A 269 4.05 11.24 -17.39
N LEU A 270 3.29 10.16 -17.14
CA LEU A 270 2.86 9.77 -15.81
C LEU A 270 4.07 9.47 -14.92
N TYR A 271 5.04 8.70 -15.40
CA TYR A 271 6.21 8.34 -14.63
C TYR A 271 7.09 9.54 -14.28
N SER A 272 7.29 10.46 -15.23
CA SER A 272 7.98 11.74 -14.98
C SER A 272 7.27 12.55 -13.90
N LYS A 273 5.93 12.59 -13.93
CA LYS A 273 5.15 13.27 -12.89
C LYS A 273 5.30 12.60 -11.52
N ILE A 274 5.33 11.28 -11.47
CA ILE A 274 5.58 10.52 -10.24
C ILE A 274 6.94 10.90 -9.64
N LEU A 275 8.00 10.93 -10.45
CA LEU A 275 9.34 11.30 -9.97
C LEU A 275 9.42 12.78 -9.55
N GLU A 276 8.71 13.70 -10.20
CA GLU A 276 8.57 15.09 -9.75
C GLU A 276 7.95 15.15 -8.34
N ILE A 277 6.82 14.47 -8.12
CA ILE A 277 6.13 14.45 -6.82
C ILE A 277 7.01 13.80 -5.75
N SER A 278 7.71 12.71 -6.10
CA SER A 278 8.61 12.01 -5.19
C SER A 278 9.76 12.89 -4.73
N ARG A 279 10.37 13.65 -5.65
CA ARG A 279 11.41 14.64 -5.33
C ARG A 279 10.89 15.75 -4.43
N LYS A 280 9.65 16.21 -4.62
CA LYS A 280 9.04 17.19 -3.71
C LYS A 280 8.93 16.63 -2.31
N LYS A 281 8.46 15.38 -2.16
CA LYS A 281 8.35 14.69 -0.87
C LYS A 281 9.71 14.47 -0.19
N ASP A 282 10.76 14.24 -0.97
CA ASP A 282 12.13 14.09 -0.43
C ASP A 282 12.72 15.42 0.07
N ASN A 283 12.38 16.54 -0.57
CA ASN A 283 13.00 17.84 -0.29
C ASN A 283 12.18 18.77 0.61
N ASP A 284 10.87 18.55 0.72
CA ASP A 284 9.97 19.36 1.55
C ASP A 284 9.26 18.49 2.61
N PRO A 285 9.63 18.60 3.90
CA PRO A 285 9.03 17.81 4.96
C PRO A 285 7.55 18.16 5.21
N ASN A 286 7.08 19.32 4.75
CA ASN A 286 5.70 19.77 4.89
C ASN A 286 4.84 19.43 3.68
N PHE A 287 5.43 18.92 2.60
CA PHE A 287 4.70 18.59 1.39
C PHE A 287 3.60 17.55 1.66
N ARG A 288 2.38 17.86 1.19
CA ARG A 288 1.22 16.96 1.23
C ARG A 288 0.85 16.54 -0.18
N MET A 289 0.69 15.24 -0.41
CA MET A 289 0.24 14.67 -1.68
C MET A 289 -1.12 15.22 -2.13
N GLU A 290 -1.96 15.64 -1.18
CA GLU A 290 -3.26 16.26 -1.42
C GLU A 290 -3.18 17.54 -2.26
N GLU A 291 -2.04 18.26 -2.22
CA GLU A 291 -1.83 19.51 -2.96
C GLU A 291 -1.70 19.30 -4.47
N VAL A 292 -1.10 18.17 -4.86
CA VAL A 292 -0.85 17.82 -6.27
C VAL A 292 -1.87 16.86 -6.85
N HIS A 293 -2.71 16.25 -6.01
CA HIS A 293 -3.75 15.32 -6.44
C HIS A 293 -5.00 16.06 -7.01
N PRO A 294 -5.65 15.60 -8.08
CA PRO A 294 -5.27 14.46 -8.92
C PRO A 294 -4.10 14.81 -9.84
N TYR A 295 -3.19 13.88 -10.04
CA TYR A 295 -2.04 14.02 -10.94
C TYR A 295 -2.19 13.19 -12.23
N GLY A 296 -3.40 12.68 -12.51
CA GLY A 296 -3.79 12.10 -13.80
C GLY A 296 -3.51 10.61 -13.97
N TYR A 297 -3.20 9.88 -12.90
CA TYR A 297 -2.86 8.46 -13.01
C TYR A 297 -4.05 7.60 -13.46
N GLU A 298 -5.25 7.88 -12.97
CA GLU A 298 -6.46 7.13 -13.31
C GLU A 298 -6.73 7.21 -14.81
N THR A 299 -6.78 8.44 -15.33
CA THR A 299 -7.00 8.69 -16.75
C THR A 299 -5.89 8.07 -17.61
N SER A 300 -4.64 8.12 -17.14
CA SER A 300 -3.52 7.53 -17.87
C SER A 300 -3.65 6.00 -17.97
N LEU A 301 -3.98 5.33 -16.87
CA LEU A 301 -4.15 3.87 -16.85
C LEU A 301 -5.37 3.41 -17.65
N ASP A 302 -6.49 4.15 -17.59
CA ASP A 302 -7.68 3.88 -18.40
C ASP A 302 -7.38 3.98 -19.90
N LEU A 303 -6.68 5.04 -20.32
CA LEU A 303 -6.27 5.23 -21.72
C LEU A 303 -5.32 4.12 -22.17
N ILE A 304 -4.30 3.82 -21.36
CA ILE A 304 -3.33 2.77 -21.67
C ILE A 304 -4.04 1.41 -21.81
N TYR A 305 -4.94 1.07 -20.89
CA TYR A 305 -5.70 -0.18 -21.01
C TYR A 305 -6.55 -0.21 -22.28
N SER A 306 -7.28 0.87 -22.57
CA SER A 306 -8.07 0.97 -23.80
C SER A 306 -7.21 0.71 -25.04
N TRP A 307 -6.02 1.30 -25.09
CA TRP A 307 -5.09 1.14 -26.20
C TRP A 307 -4.47 -0.26 -26.28
N PHE A 308 -4.23 -0.92 -25.14
CA PHE A 308 -3.88 -2.34 -25.17
C PHE A 308 -5.01 -3.19 -25.75
N THR A 309 -6.26 -2.89 -25.40
CA THR A 309 -7.41 -3.61 -25.95
C THR A 309 -7.68 -3.37 -27.43
N ASP A 310 -7.17 -2.26 -27.97
CA ASP A 310 -7.16 -2.00 -29.41
C ASP A 310 -6.11 -2.88 -30.14
N CYS A 311 -5.05 -3.30 -29.45
CA CYS A 311 -3.99 -4.15 -30.01
C CYS A 311 -4.29 -5.65 -29.87
N VAL A 312 -4.88 -6.08 -28.75
CA VAL A 312 -5.22 -7.47 -28.44
C VAL A 312 -6.52 -7.54 -27.65
N SER A 313 -7.29 -8.62 -27.79
CA SER A 313 -8.55 -8.75 -27.03
C SER A 313 -8.32 -8.73 -25.53
N SER A 314 -9.27 -8.21 -24.75
CA SER A 314 -9.18 -8.17 -23.28
C SER A 314 -9.00 -9.56 -22.66
N VAL A 315 -9.64 -10.60 -23.22
CA VAL A 315 -9.49 -11.99 -22.76
C VAL A 315 -8.06 -12.50 -22.96
N GLU A 316 -7.47 -12.22 -24.11
CA GLU A 316 -6.09 -12.59 -24.40
C GLU A 316 -5.11 -11.81 -23.52
N LEU A 317 -5.35 -10.50 -23.35
CA LEU A 317 -4.55 -9.62 -22.51
C LEU A 317 -4.52 -10.12 -21.07
N THR A 318 -5.67 -10.44 -20.47
CA THR A 318 -5.76 -11.01 -19.11
C THR A 318 -5.12 -12.39 -19.01
N LYS A 319 -5.15 -13.21 -20.06
CA LYS A 319 -4.49 -14.52 -20.06
C LYS A 319 -2.96 -14.38 -20.03
N LEU A 320 -2.42 -13.43 -20.78
CA LEU A 320 -0.97 -13.17 -20.82
C LEU A 320 -0.49 -12.39 -19.58
N PHE A 321 -1.34 -11.51 -19.06
CA PHE A 321 -1.03 -10.53 -18.04
C PHE A 321 -2.15 -10.50 -16.98
N PRO A 322 -2.30 -11.53 -16.13
CA PRO A 322 -3.42 -11.67 -15.20
C PRO A 322 -3.58 -10.47 -14.26
N ASP A 323 -2.46 -9.84 -13.90
CA ASP A 323 -2.44 -8.68 -13.01
C ASP A 323 -2.95 -7.38 -13.66
N ILE A 324 -3.22 -7.36 -14.97
CA ILE A 324 -3.72 -6.16 -15.64
C ILE A 324 -5.09 -5.72 -15.10
N ASN A 325 -5.87 -6.65 -14.55
CA ASN A 325 -7.14 -6.35 -13.89
C ASN A 325 -6.98 -5.39 -12.70
N LEU A 326 -5.77 -5.26 -12.14
CA LEU A 326 -5.51 -4.32 -11.05
C LEU A 326 -5.70 -2.86 -11.46
N PHE A 327 -5.51 -2.51 -12.74
CA PHE A 327 -5.70 -1.15 -13.25
C PHE A 327 -7.10 -0.61 -12.90
N TYR A 328 -8.10 -1.49 -12.89
CA TYR A 328 -9.48 -1.15 -12.53
C TYR A 328 -9.79 -1.31 -11.05
N SER A 329 -9.14 -2.24 -10.36
CA SER A 329 -9.44 -2.54 -8.94
C SER A 329 -8.91 -1.46 -7.98
N ILE A 330 -7.80 -0.80 -8.33
CA ILE A 330 -7.16 0.25 -7.53
C ILE A 330 -7.70 1.65 -7.91
N HIS A 331 -8.74 1.71 -8.74
CA HIS A 331 -9.27 2.95 -9.29
C HIS A 331 -10.01 3.79 -8.22
N PRO A 332 -9.48 4.97 -7.81
CA PRO A 332 -10.03 5.78 -6.74
C PRO A 332 -11.26 6.61 -7.13
N GLY A 333 -11.61 6.68 -8.41
CA GLY A 333 -12.83 7.35 -8.90
C GLY A 333 -14.14 6.81 -8.30
N LYS A 334 -14.08 5.69 -7.56
CA LYS A 334 -15.20 5.13 -6.77
C LYS A 334 -15.04 5.33 -5.25
N THR A 335 -13.96 5.97 -4.80
CA THR A 335 -13.64 6.18 -3.38
C THR A 335 -14.09 7.58 -2.92
N PRO A 336 -14.92 7.72 -1.86
CA PRO A 336 -15.57 8.99 -1.48
C PRO A 336 -14.64 10.18 -1.18
N ILE A 337 -13.39 9.91 -0.81
CA ILE A 337 -12.36 10.94 -0.54
C ILE A 337 -12.07 11.76 -1.81
N TYR A 338 -12.13 11.14 -2.99
CA TYR A 338 -11.77 11.72 -4.27
C TYR A 338 -12.85 12.66 -4.80
N GLN A 339 -14.13 12.31 -4.59
CA GLN A 339 -15.26 13.20 -4.86
C GLN A 339 -15.16 14.50 -4.05
N LYS A 340 -14.74 14.42 -2.78
CA LYS A 340 -14.57 15.59 -1.90
C LYS A 340 -13.47 16.55 -2.39
N ASN A 341 -12.33 16.02 -2.82
CA ASN A 341 -11.20 16.83 -3.30
C ASN A 341 -11.48 17.46 -4.67
N ILE A 342 -12.15 16.74 -5.58
CA ILE A 342 -12.64 17.29 -6.85
C ILE A 342 -13.61 18.45 -6.59
N LEU A 343 -14.58 18.28 -5.67
CA LEU A 343 -15.52 19.33 -5.29
C LEU A 343 -14.83 20.55 -4.66
N LYS A 344 -13.77 20.35 -3.88
CA LYS A 344 -12.99 21.45 -3.29
C LYS A 344 -12.26 22.27 -4.36
N LYS A 345 -11.65 21.62 -5.37
CA LYS A 345 -11.01 22.31 -6.51
C LYS A 345 -12.03 23.06 -7.38
N ILE A 346 -13.18 22.44 -7.66
CA ILE A 346 -14.28 23.11 -8.41
C ILE A 346 -14.77 24.36 -7.68
N ARG A 347 -14.84 24.32 -6.34
CA ARG A 347 -15.25 25.47 -5.52
C ARG A 347 -14.19 26.58 -5.45
N ALA A 348 -12.91 26.25 -5.57
CA ALA A 348 -11.82 27.24 -5.57
C ALA A 348 -11.61 27.93 -6.93
N LEU A 349 -12.18 27.37 -8.00
CA LEU A 349 -12.21 27.95 -9.35
C LEU A 349 -13.46 28.85 -9.59
N ARG A 350 -14.35 28.94 -8.60
CA ARG A 350 -15.48 29.87 -8.55
C ARG A 350 -15.16 30.96 -7.54
#